data_AF-A0A819UZZ4-F1
#
_entry.id   AF-A0A819UZZ4-F1
#
_cell.length_a   1.000
_cell.length_b   1.000
_cell.length_c   1.000
_cell.angle_alpha   90.00
_cell.angle_beta   90.00
_cell.angle_gamma   90.00
#
_symmetry.space_group_name_H-M   'P 1'
#
loop_
_entity.id
_entity.type
_entity.pdbx_description
1 polymer ?
#
loop_
_entity_poly.entity_id
_entity_poly.type
_entity_poly.pdbx_seq_one_letter_code
_entity_poly.pdbx_strand_id
1 'polypeptide(L)'
;MATKLLPIDIDMYMKKNMEEHSTIYYDIQGLILRRGQPFLFTITFNQDFYIDKYNLSVIFKSQTWSNFPNVKIPLNSSSNGWSAKRLFIEDQKNNRICFQINSPSNAPIGKYSVSIK
;
A
#
# COMPACT_ATOMS: atom_id res chain seq x y z
N MET A 1 2.83 9.80 -28.62
CA MET A 1 2.65 10.46 -27.30
C MET A 1 2.71 9.37 -26.24
N ALA A 2 3.53 9.51 -25.19
CA ALA A 2 3.57 8.50 -24.13
C ALA A 2 2.34 8.66 -23.23
N THR A 3 1.54 7.61 -23.09
CA THR A 3 0.35 7.60 -22.23
C THR A 3 0.79 7.65 -20.76
N LYS A 4 0.12 8.46 -19.94
CA LYS A 4 0.42 8.58 -18.51
C LYS A 4 0.10 7.24 -17.80
N LEU A 5 1.02 6.78 -16.95
CA LEU A 5 0.81 5.62 -16.09
C LEU A 5 -0.21 5.99 -15.00
N LEU A 6 -1.32 5.26 -14.94
CA LEU A 6 -2.43 5.53 -14.03
C LEU A 6 -2.87 4.23 -13.34
N PRO A 7 -3.04 4.23 -12.01
CA PRO A 7 -3.64 3.09 -11.33
C PRO A 7 -5.12 2.99 -11.74
N ILE A 8 -5.54 1.80 -12.15
CA ILE A 8 -6.93 1.50 -12.55
C ILE A 8 -7.65 0.64 -11.50
N ASP A 9 -6.90 -0.08 -10.68
CA ASP A 9 -7.44 -0.92 -9.62
C ASP A 9 -6.44 -1.06 -8.47
N ILE A 10 -6.94 -1.21 -7.25
CA ILE A 10 -6.16 -1.43 -6.04
C ILE A 10 -6.82 -2.55 -5.23
N ASP A 11 -6.21 -3.72 -5.25
CA ASP A 11 -6.57 -4.83 -4.37
C ASP A 11 -5.84 -4.68 -3.04
N MET A 12 -6.60 -4.45 -1.98
CA MET A 12 -6.09 -4.33 -0.61
C MET A 12 -6.13 -5.65 0.17
N TYR A 13 -6.43 -6.78 -0.50
CA TYR A 13 -6.53 -8.11 0.09
C TYR A 13 -7.33 -8.13 1.40
N MET A 14 -8.49 -7.45 1.42
CA MET A 14 -9.17 -7.09 2.67
C MET A 14 -9.37 -8.28 3.60
N LYS A 15 -9.94 -9.38 3.09
CA LYS A 15 -10.18 -10.59 3.88
C LYS A 15 -8.88 -11.16 4.46
N LYS A 16 -7.87 -11.42 3.61
CA LYS A 16 -6.59 -12.00 4.02
C LYS A 16 -5.86 -11.13 5.03
N ASN A 17 -5.71 -9.84 4.73
CA ASN A 17 -5.04 -8.91 5.63
C ASN A 17 -5.78 -8.80 6.98
N MET A 18 -7.12 -8.78 6.98
CA MET A 18 -7.89 -8.71 8.22
C MET A 18 -7.87 -10.01 9.02
N GLU A 19 -7.82 -11.16 8.36
CA GLU A 19 -7.61 -12.46 9.02
C GLU A 19 -6.22 -12.51 9.69
N GLU A 20 -5.15 -12.18 8.96
CA GLU A 20 -3.79 -12.14 9.47
C GLU A 20 -3.61 -11.14 10.63
N HIS A 21 -4.32 -10.01 10.57
CA HIS A 21 -4.28 -8.96 11.61
C HIS A 21 -5.29 -9.20 12.75
N SER A 22 -6.05 -10.29 12.72
CA SER A 22 -7.09 -10.59 13.71
C SER A 22 -8.08 -9.42 13.89
N THR A 23 -8.53 -8.88 12.76
CA THR A 23 -9.46 -7.74 12.64
C THR A 23 -10.67 -8.08 11.76
N ILE A 24 -10.78 -9.31 11.25
CA ILE A 24 -11.89 -9.76 10.39
C ILE A 24 -13.27 -9.69 11.07
N TYR A 25 -13.31 -9.73 12.40
CA TYR A 25 -14.55 -9.72 13.19
C TYR A 25 -15.14 -8.31 13.40
N TYR A 26 -14.44 -7.26 12.99
CA TYR A 26 -14.99 -5.90 13.08
C TYR A 26 -15.99 -5.68 11.94
N ASP A 27 -17.24 -5.39 12.29
CA ASP A 27 -18.28 -4.99 11.34
C ASP A 27 -18.16 -3.49 11.00
N ILE A 28 -17.06 -3.14 10.32
CA ILE A 28 -16.77 -1.79 9.88
C ILE A 28 -16.35 -1.85 8.41
N GLN A 29 -16.96 -0.98 7.60
CA GLN A 29 -16.61 -0.88 6.20
C GLN A 29 -15.17 -0.37 6.03
N GLY A 30 -14.29 -1.20 5.45
CA GLY A 30 -12.93 -0.85 5.09
C GLY A 30 -11.89 -1.83 5.62
N LEU A 31 -10.62 -1.55 5.31
CA LEU A 31 -9.49 -2.37 5.75
C LEU A 31 -9.05 -1.96 7.16
N ILE A 32 -9.08 -2.91 8.11
CA ILE A 32 -8.58 -2.70 9.48
C ILE A 32 -7.31 -3.51 9.69
N LEU A 33 -6.25 -2.83 10.11
CA LEU A 33 -4.92 -3.40 10.30
C LEU A 33 -4.36 -3.02 11.67
N ARG A 34 -3.32 -3.72 12.10
CA ARG A 34 -2.52 -3.43 13.29
C ARG A 34 -1.14 -2.95 12.88
N ARG A 35 -0.68 -1.89 13.52
CA ARG A 35 0.69 -1.36 13.34
C ARG A 35 1.75 -2.39 13.74
N GLY A 36 2.93 -2.32 13.15
CA GLY A 36 4.02 -3.26 13.46
C GLY A 36 3.87 -4.62 12.78
N GLN A 37 2.79 -4.86 12.04
CA GLN A 37 2.55 -6.08 11.29
C GLN A 37 2.48 -5.77 9.78
N PRO A 38 3.10 -6.58 8.92
CA PRO A 38 3.05 -6.38 7.47
C PRO A 38 1.66 -6.61 6.88
N PHE A 39 1.36 -5.99 5.74
CA PHE A 39 0.11 -6.19 4.99
C PHE A 39 0.32 -6.02 3.48
N LEU A 40 -0.55 -6.63 2.68
CA LEU A 40 -0.39 -6.78 1.24
C LEU A 40 -1.33 -5.89 0.42
N PHE A 41 -0.78 -5.21 -0.58
CA PHE A 41 -1.53 -4.41 -1.54
C PHE A 41 -1.07 -4.80 -2.95
N THR A 42 -1.98 -4.78 -3.92
CA THR A 42 -1.67 -4.89 -5.35
C THR A 42 -2.30 -3.74 -6.09
N ILE A 43 -1.51 -3.06 -6.92
CA ILE A 43 -1.99 -2.02 -7.82
C ILE A 43 -1.92 -2.55 -9.24
N THR A 44 -3.00 -2.38 -9.99
CA THR A 44 -3.05 -2.63 -11.42
C THR A 44 -3.05 -1.30 -12.14
N PHE A 45 -2.20 -1.16 -13.16
CA PHE A 45 -2.08 0.05 -13.99
C PHE A 45 -2.74 -0.14 -15.36
N ASN A 46 -3.06 0.99 -15.99
CA ASN A 46 -3.68 1.06 -17.33
C ASN A 46 -2.81 0.50 -18.47
N GLN A 47 -1.53 0.25 -18.23
CA GLN A 47 -0.58 -0.25 -19.21
C GLN A 47 0.59 -0.96 -18.54
N ASP A 48 1.32 -1.76 -19.31
CA ASP A 48 2.57 -2.36 -18.86
C ASP A 48 3.59 -1.26 -18.54
N PHE A 49 4.42 -1.50 -17.53
CA PHE A 49 5.41 -0.54 -17.10
C PHE A 49 6.65 -1.21 -16.52
N TYR A 50 7.79 -0.56 -16.66
CA TYR A 50 9.01 -0.97 -15.98
C TYR A 50 9.14 -0.14 -14.71
N ILE A 51 9.03 -0.77 -13.54
CA ILE A 51 9.05 -0.06 -12.24
C ILE A 51 10.26 0.86 -12.11
N ASP A 52 11.42 0.49 -12.66
CA ASP A 52 12.67 1.27 -12.56
C ASP A 52 12.61 2.58 -13.35
N LYS A 53 11.63 2.74 -14.25
CA LYS A 53 11.38 3.97 -15.01
C LYS A 53 10.44 4.94 -14.28
N TYR A 54 9.85 4.55 -13.14
CA TYR A 54 8.87 5.34 -12.41
C TYR A 54 9.24 5.46 -10.93
N ASN A 55 9.16 6.67 -10.38
CA ASN A 55 9.36 6.91 -8.95
C ASN A 55 8.02 6.88 -8.21
N LEU A 56 7.46 5.68 -8.07
CA LEU A 56 6.17 5.48 -7.43
C LEU A 56 6.28 5.48 -5.90
N SER A 57 5.32 6.11 -5.23
CA SER A 57 5.21 6.10 -3.77
C SER A 57 3.78 5.89 -3.30
N VAL A 58 3.63 5.14 -2.21
CA VAL A 58 2.38 5.07 -1.45
C VAL A 58 2.40 6.18 -0.42
N ILE A 59 1.30 6.92 -0.31
CA ILE A 59 1.14 8.02 0.63
C ILE A 59 -0.01 7.67 1.58
N PHE A 60 0.31 7.58 2.88
CA PHE A 60 -0.68 7.50 3.95
C PHE A 60 -0.85 8.88 4.58
N LYS A 61 -2.09 9.37 4.57
CA LYS A 61 -2.48 10.60 5.26
C LYS A 61 -3.44 10.26 6.40
N SER A 62 -3.10 10.69 7.62
CA SER A 62 -4.00 10.49 8.76
C SER A 62 -5.26 11.34 8.57
N GLN A 63 -6.40 10.72 8.82
CA GLN A 63 -7.72 11.35 8.87
C GLN A 63 -8.16 11.61 10.31
N THR A 64 -7.50 10.97 11.28
CA THR A 64 -7.75 11.17 12.71
C THR A 64 -6.93 12.32 13.27
N TRP A 65 -5.67 12.47 12.83
CA TRP A 65 -4.74 13.46 13.37
C TRP A 65 -4.36 14.46 12.27
N SER A 66 -5.02 15.63 12.25
CA SER A 66 -4.83 16.65 11.20
C SER A 66 -3.40 17.18 11.09
N ASN A 67 -2.68 17.22 12.21
CA ASN A 67 -1.32 17.75 12.30
C ASN A 67 -0.26 16.67 12.08
N PHE A 68 -0.65 15.40 11.89
CA PHE A 68 0.31 14.33 11.64
C PHE A 68 0.80 14.40 10.19
N PRO A 69 2.11 14.41 9.94
CA PRO A 69 2.65 14.51 8.59
C PRO A 69 2.27 13.29 7.75
N ASN A 70 2.13 13.50 6.44
CA ASN A 70 1.91 12.41 5.51
C ASN A 70 3.11 11.46 5.52
N VAL A 71 2.84 10.16 5.56
CA VAL A 71 3.87 9.14 5.39
C VAL A 71 3.97 8.84 3.90
N LYS A 72 5.11 9.18 3.28
CA LYS A 72 5.41 8.85 1.89
C LYS A 72 6.42 7.70 1.86
N ILE A 73 6.04 6.59 1.23
CA ILE A 73 6.84 5.36 1.16
C ILE A 73 7.13 5.07 -0.32
N PRO A 74 8.38 5.21 -0.77
CA PRO A 74 8.76 4.75 -2.11
C PRO A 74 8.50 3.24 -2.25
N LEU A 75 7.93 2.83 -3.39
CA LEU A 75 7.84 1.40 -3.72
C LEU A 75 9.26 0.86 -3.90
N ASN A 76 9.63 -0.20 -3.18
CA ASN A 76 11.00 -0.73 -3.02
C ASN A 76 11.89 0.02 -2.02
N SER A 77 11.31 0.53 -0.92
CA SER A 77 12.10 1.07 0.19
C SER A 77 12.30 0.03 1.30
N SER A 78 13.52 -0.03 1.84
CA SER A 78 13.83 -0.69 3.11
C SER A 78 14.15 0.38 4.16
N SER A 79 13.45 0.33 5.29
CA SER A 79 13.70 1.23 6.42
C SER A 79 13.24 0.58 7.73
N ASN A 80 13.77 1.06 8.86
CA ASN A 80 13.31 0.66 10.20
C ASN A 80 11.96 1.31 10.58
N GLY A 81 11.47 2.24 9.76
CA GLY A 81 10.16 2.87 9.89
C GLY A 81 9.16 2.27 8.92
N TRP A 82 8.40 3.14 8.28
CA TRP A 82 7.52 2.72 7.20
C TRP A 82 8.34 2.27 5.98
N SER A 83 7.99 1.11 5.42
CA SER A 83 8.68 0.54 4.26
C SER A 83 7.70 -0.20 3.35
N ALA A 84 8.07 -0.33 2.07
CA ALA A 84 7.31 -1.09 1.08
C ALA A 84 8.25 -2.00 0.29
N LYS A 85 8.07 -3.31 0.47
CA LYS A 85 8.82 -4.34 -0.25
C LYS A 85 7.98 -4.86 -1.40
N ARG A 86 8.43 -4.69 -2.65
CA ARG A 86 7.79 -5.35 -3.79
C ARG A 86 7.91 -6.85 -3.68
N LEU A 87 6.84 -7.52 -4.05
CA LEU A 87 6.77 -8.95 -4.24
C LEU A 87 6.72 -9.22 -5.75
N PHE A 88 7.39 -10.29 -6.18
CA PHE A 88 7.29 -10.76 -7.55
C PHE A 88 5.90 -11.34 -7.78
N ILE A 89 5.28 -10.97 -8.91
CA ILE A 89 4.06 -11.59 -9.40
C ILE A 89 4.44 -12.28 -10.71
N GLU A 90 4.18 -13.58 -10.79
CA GLU A 90 4.22 -14.30 -12.06
C GLU A 90 2.93 -13.95 -12.83
N ASP A 91 3.00 -12.90 -13.65
CA ASP A 91 1.90 -12.50 -14.53
C ASP A 91 2.44 -12.36 -15.96
N GLN A 92 1.60 -12.71 -16.94
CA GLN A 92 1.94 -12.53 -18.36
C GLN A 92 1.95 -11.05 -18.75
N LYS A 93 1.26 -10.19 -17.98
CA LYS A 93 1.23 -8.74 -18.16
C LYS A 93 2.03 -8.03 -17.06
N ASN A 94 2.90 -7.12 -17.47
CA ASN A 94 3.74 -6.35 -16.55
C ASN A 94 3.07 -5.02 -16.16
N ASN A 95 1.79 -5.07 -15.83
CA ASN A 95 0.98 -3.91 -15.43
C ASN A 95 0.55 -3.96 -13.96
N ARG A 96 1.01 -4.94 -13.18
CA ARG A 96 0.65 -5.12 -11.78
C ARG A 96 1.88 -5.05 -10.88
N ILE A 97 1.72 -4.46 -9.71
CA ILE A 97 2.73 -4.50 -8.66
C ILE A 97 2.08 -4.90 -7.35
N CYS A 98 2.62 -5.95 -6.74
CA CYS A 98 2.28 -6.37 -5.39
C CYS A 98 3.39 -5.89 -4.46
N PHE A 99 3.01 -5.36 -3.31
CA PHE A 99 3.96 -4.94 -2.31
C PHE A 99 3.42 -5.25 -0.91
N GLN A 100 4.35 -5.62 -0.05
CA GLN A 100 4.15 -5.75 1.37
C GLN A 100 4.56 -4.43 2.02
N ILE A 101 3.62 -3.77 2.68
CA ILE A 101 3.89 -2.58 3.50
C ILE A 101 4.19 -3.04 4.92
N ASN A 102 5.25 -2.50 5.51
CA ASN A 102 5.52 -2.64 6.93
C ASN A 102 5.34 -1.27 7.58
N SER A 103 4.44 -1.19 8.54
CA SER A 103 4.31 -0.04 9.42
C SER A 103 5.14 -0.30 10.69
N PRO A 104 5.77 0.72 11.28
CA PRO A 104 6.48 0.53 12.54
C PRO A 104 5.50 0.30 13.70
N SER A 105 5.95 -0.41 14.74
CA SER A 105 5.12 -0.73 15.92
C SER A 105 4.66 0.50 16.71
N ASN A 106 5.33 1.65 16.52
CA ASN A 106 4.97 2.94 17.11
C ASN A 106 4.18 3.86 16.16
N ALA A 107 3.72 3.38 15.00
CA ALA A 107 2.91 4.18 14.10
C ALA A 107 1.64 4.71 14.82
N PRO A 108 1.20 5.96 14.57
CA PRO A 108 -0.02 6.47 15.16
C PRO A 108 -1.23 5.61 14.78
N ILE A 109 -2.15 5.44 15.72
CA ILE A 109 -3.39 4.71 15.49
C ILE A 109 -4.44 5.70 14.99
N GLY A 110 -5.21 5.29 13.99
CA GLY A 110 -6.31 6.09 13.44
C GLY A 110 -6.70 5.65 12.04
N LYS A 111 -7.63 6.40 11.44
CA LYS A 111 -8.03 6.23 10.05
C LYS A 111 -7.00 6.87 9.14
N TYR A 112 -6.64 6.18 8.07
CA TYR A 112 -5.74 6.69 7.03
C TYR A 112 -6.43 6.67 5.68
N SER A 113 -6.21 7.71 4.88
CA SER A 113 -6.43 7.66 3.44
C SER A 113 -5.14 7.26 2.74
N VAL A 114 -5.26 6.39 1.73
CA VAL A 114 -4.13 5.90 0.94
C VAL A 114 -4.22 6.47 -0.48
N SER A 115 -3.09 6.90 -1.03
CA SER A 115 -2.98 7.35 -2.42
C SER A 115 -1.65 6.92 -3.02
N ILE A 116 -1.58 6.84 -4.35
CA ILE A 116 -0.38 6.51 -5.11
C ILE A 116 0.04 7.74 -5.91
N LYS A 117 1.34 8.03 -5.93
CA LYS A 117 1.93 9.13 -6.71
C LYS A 117 3.14 8.65 -7.49
#